data_AF-A0A3B0MTH8-F1
#
_entry.id   AF-A0A3B0MTH8-F1
#
_cell.length_a   1.000
_cell.length_b   1.000
_cell.length_c   1.000
_cell.angle_alpha   90.00
_cell.angle_beta   90.00
_cell.angle_gamma   90.00
#
_symmetry.space_group_name_H-M   'P 1'
#
loop_
_entity.id
_entity.type
_entity.pdbx_description
1 polymer ?
#
loop_
_entity_poly.entity_id
_entity_poly.type
_entity_poly.pdbx_seq_one_letter_code
_entity_poly.pdbx_strand_id
1 'polypeptide(L)'
;MSLNAYGGTFVGLKAIREGLKMENNQPKKKLQFPELDEKAEKVIVTLISVEKLMLPKVKAPSKLELVVTVIFDKDSIEESLKHSRQNSKIIEPEFVHNSYYGTFDSYEMVLPCDKRKVLTLYLSCITTTVLEDRSKRVEFRGYAYTQMIDLSKCMDHKQNKEEMKLTEENGTNGVMITFRVVTTKANIGPEVQEDKICKFVNLCYFFLAFWTSSNQRKSDSF
;
A
#
# COMPACT_ATOMS: atom_id res chain seq x y z
N MET A 1 -64.94 4.18 7.42
CA MET A 1 -63.68 3.84 8.12
C MET A 1 -62.54 4.01 7.14
N SER A 2 -61.67 4.97 7.41
CA SER A 2 -60.40 5.23 6.73
C SER A 2 -59.27 4.35 7.30
N LEU A 3 -58.09 4.37 6.67
CA LEU A 3 -56.78 3.74 7.00
C LEU A 3 -56.53 2.45 6.19
N ASN A 4 -55.52 2.28 5.31
CA ASN A 4 -54.27 2.98 5.06
C ASN A 4 -53.84 2.81 3.59
N ALA A 5 -53.68 3.93 2.87
CA ALA A 5 -52.87 3.98 1.66
C ALA A 5 -51.51 4.61 2.03
N TYR A 6 -50.46 3.81 2.18
CA TYR A 6 -49.10 4.30 2.34
C TYR A 6 -48.40 4.33 0.96
N GLY A 7 -48.83 5.27 0.13
CA GLY A 7 -48.06 5.74 -1.02
C GLY A 7 -47.09 6.82 -0.54
N GLY A 8 -45.83 6.44 -0.31
CA GLY A 8 -44.79 7.38 0.07
C GLY A 8 -44.30 8.18 -1.13
N THR A 9 -44.64 9.47 -1.18
CA THR A 9 -44.08 10.44 -2.13
C THR A 9 -42.67 10.80 -1.71
N PHE A 10 -41.66 10.40 -2.49
CA PHE A 10 -40.26 10.76 -2.26
C PHE A 10 -40.01 12.20 -2.77
N VAL A 11 -40.00 13.18 -1.85
CA VAL A 11 -39.65 14.57 -2.17
C VAL A 11 -38.18 14.79 -1.86
N GLY A 12 -37.44 15.19 -2.89
CA GLY A 12 -35.98 15.14 -2.98
C GLY A 12 -35.20 15.97 -1.95
N LEU A 13 -33.94 15.54 -1.79
CA LEU A 13 -32.83 16.07 -0.96
C LEU A 13 -32.43 17.55 -1.20
N LYS A 14 -33.31 18.37 -1.79
CA LYS A 14 -32.99 19.77 -2.12
C LYS A 14 -33.15 20.76 -0.96
N ALA A 15 -33.83 20.36 0.14
CA ALA A 15 -34.13 21.26 1.27
C ALA A 15 -33.11 21.25 2.43
N ILE A 16 -32.10 20.38 2.42
CA ILE A 16 -31.09 20.33 3.51
C ILE A 16 -29.92 21.32 3.26
N ARG A 17 -29.85 21.93 2.08
CA ARG A 17 -28.72 22.81 1.71
C ARG A 17 -28.79 24.25 2.25
N GLU A 18 -29.90 24.70 2.84
CA GLU A 18 -30.06 26.11 3.23
C GLU A 18 -30.08 26.37 4.75
N GLY A 19 -29.97 25.33 5.59
CA GLY A 19 -30.26 25.44 7.03
C GLY A 19 -29.11 25.38 8.03
N LEU A 20 -27.84 25.21 7.64
CA LEU A 20 -26.73 25.11 8.60
C LEU A 20 -25.55 26.00 8.19
N LYS A 21 -25.56 27.25 8.68
CA LYS A 21 -24.37 28.09 8.79
C LYS A 21 -23.92 28.14 10.24
N MET A 22 -22.61 28.01 10.40
CA MET A 22 -21.75 28.18 11.58
C MET A 22 -21.60 26.95 12.49
N GLU A 23 -20.50 26.23 12.34
CA GLU A 23 -19.30 26.43 13.18
C GLU A 23 -18.05 25.81 12.51
N ASN A 24 -16.90 26.40 12.82
CA ASN A 24 -15.60 26.23 12.16
C ASN A 24 -15.20 24.77 11.91
N ASN A 25 -15.24 24.34 10.66
CA ASN A 25 -14.35 23.29 10.17
C ASN A 25 -13.73 23.78 8.87
N GLN A 26 -12.42 23.96 8.90
CA GLN A 26 -11.62 24.32 7.75
C GLN A 26 -12.05 23.44 6.56
N PRO A 27 -12.29 24.02 5.37
CA PRO A 27 -12.49 23.19 4.20
C PRO A 27 -11.22 22.37 4.05
N LYS A 28 -11.34 21.03 4.12
CA LYS A 28 -10.32 20.14 3.55
C LYS A 28 -10.16 20.59 2.11
N LYS A 29 -9.14 21.44 1.86
CA LYS A 29 -8.74 21.84 0.52
C LYS A 29 -8.58 20.52 -0.22
N LYS A 30 -9.49 20.25 -1.17
CA LYS A 30 -9.16 19.38 -2.28
C LYS A 30 -7.92 20.04 -2.88
N LEU A 31 -6.74 19.52 -2.55
CA LEU A 31 -5.50 19.89 -3.22
C LEU A 31 -5.75 19.51 -4.67
N GLN A 32 -6.22 20.47 -5.47
CA GLN A 32 -6.20 20.38 -6.90
C GLN A 32 -4.73 20.41 -7.25
N PHE A 33 -4.18 19.23 -7.48
CA PHE A 33 -2.83 19.08 -7.96
C PHE A 33 -2.85 19.51 -9.43
N PRO A 34 -2.11 20.56 -9.80
CA PRO A 34 -2.08 21.02 -11.18
C PRO A 34 -1.41 19.95 -12.06
N GLU A 35 -2.05 19.60 -13.19
CA GLU A 35 -1.38 18.98 -14.33
C GLU A 35 -0.40 20.01 -14.89
N LEU A 36 0.84 19.97 -14.41
CA LEU A 36 1.93 20.79 -14.91
C LEU A 36 2.87 19.86 -15.67
N ASP A 37 3.24 20.25 -16.89
CA ASP A 37 4.34 19.64 -17.66
C ASP A 37 5.73 19.86 -17.00
N GLU A 38 5.74 20.30 -15.74
CA GLU A 38 6.92 20.51 -14.93
C GLU A 38 7.35 19.21 -14.24
N LYS A 39 8.65 19.11 -13.99
CA LYS A 39 9.26 17.94 -13.35
C LYS A 39 8.74 17.77 -11.93
N ALA A 40 8.33 16.55 -11.59
CA ALA A 40 7.92 16.20 -10.24
C ALA A 40 9.13 16.24 -9.27
N GLU A 41 8.95 16.89 -8.12
CA GLU A 41 9.95 16.93 -7.04
C GLU A 41 9.55 16.03 -5.87
N LYS A 42 8.27 15.69 -5.77
CA LYS A 42 7.68 14.88 -4.71
C LYS A 42 6.62 13.94 -5.27
N VAL A 43 6.49 12.78 -4.65
CA VAL A 43 5.42 11.82 -4.87
C VAL A 43 4.69 11.56 -3.56
N ILE A 44 3.37 11.50 -3.65
CA ILE A 44 2.48 11.08 -2.58
C ILE A 44 1.81 9.80 -3.06
N VAL A 45 2.07 8.69 -2.38
CA VAL A 45 1.40 7.40 -2.62
C VAL A 45 0.40 7.18 -1.48
N THR A 46 -0.89 7.12 -1.81
CA THR A 46 -1.94 6.76 -0.85
C THR A 46 -2.37 5.32 -1.09
N LEU A 47 -2.15 4.43 -0.13
CA LEU A 47 -2.55 3.02 -0.18
C LEU A 47 -3.95 2.86 0.41
N ILE A 48 -4.86 2.20 -0.31
CA ILE A 48 -6.26 2.05 0.11
C ILE A 48 -6.53 0.62 0.55
N SER A 49 -6.35 -0.35 -0.33
CA SER A 49 -6.65 -1.76 -0.04
C SER A 49 -5.88 -2.73 -0.94
N VAL A 50 -5.79 -3.97 -0.50
CA VAL A 50 -5.33 -5.13 -1.25
C VAL A 50 -6.42 -6.20 -1.22
N GLU A 51 -6.73 -6.76 -2.38
CA GLU A 51 -7.79 -7.76 -2.57
C GLU A 51 -7.27 -8.95 -3.39
N LYS A 52 -7.96 -10.08 -3.30
CA LYS A 52 -7.66 -11.31 -4.07
C LYS A 52 -6.25 -11.87 -3.83
N LEU A 53 -5.69 -11.68 -2.63
CA LEU A 53 -4.41 -12.29 -2.30
C LEU A 53 -4.61 -13.80 -2.09
N MET A 54 -4.23 -14.61 -3.09
CA MET A 54 -4.38 -16.06 -3.11
C MET A 54 -3.25 -16.72 -2.32
N LEU A 55 -3.41 -16.80 -1.00
CA LEU A 55 -2.50 -17.48 -0.10
C LEU A 55 -3.27 -18.49 0.77
N PRO A 56 -2.63 -19.60 1.17
CA PRO A 56 -3.26 -20.57 2.06
C PRO A 56 -3.60 -19.94 3.42
N LYS A 57 -4.76 -20.31 3.97
CA LYS A 57 -5.21 -19.78 5.26
C LYS A 57 -4.26 -20.18 6.39
N VAL A 58 -3.64 -19.18 7.01
CA VAL A 58 -2.85 -19.32 8.24
C VAL A 58 -3.78 -19.38 9.45
N LYS A 59 -3.54 -20.34 10.35
CA LYS A 59 -4.28 -20.51 11.62
C LYS A 59 -3.43 -20.05 12.80
N ALA A 60 -4.07 -19.48 13.82
CA ALA A 60 -3.42 -19.14 15.07
C ALA A 60 -2.75 -20.39 15.70
N PRO A 61 -1.57 -20.26 16.32
CA PRO A 61 -0.86 -19.02 16.69
C PRO A 61 0.01 -18.40 15.58
N SER A 62 0.04 -19.00 14.39
CA SER A 62 0.72 -18.43 13.22
C SER A 62 -0.06 -17.22 12.66
N LYS A 63 0.66 -16.29 12.02
CA LYS A 63 0.10 -15.04 11.50
C LYS A 63 0.64 -14.71 10.11
N LEU A 64 -0.16 -14.01 9.33
CA LEU A 64 0.21 -13.39 8.07
C LEU A 64 0.07 -11.88 8.23
N GLU A 65 1.08 -11.12 7.78
CA GLU A 65 1.08 -9.67 7.75
C GLU A 65 1.51 -9.17 6.37
N LEU A 66 1.06 -7.98 5.97
CA LEU A 66 1.37 -7.38 4.67
C LEU A 66 2.07 -6.05 4.84
N VAL A 67 3.02 -5.79 3.94
CA VAL A 67 3.76 -4.53 3.83
C VAL A 67 3.88 -4.15 2.37
N VAL A 68 3.63 -2.89 2.04
CA VAL A 68 3.89 -2.33 0.72
C VAL A 68 5.11 -1.44 0.79
N THR A 69 6.07 -1.67 -0.11
CA THR A 69 7.29 -0.88 -0.22
C THR A 69 7.32 -0.17 -1.55
N VAL A 70 7.70 1.09 -1.55
CA VAL A 70 7.90 1.90 -2.74
C VAL A 70 9.34 1.76 -3.21
N ILE A 71 9.52 1.29 -4.44
CA ILE A 71 10.82 1.09 -5.06
C ILE A 71 10.95 2.06 -6.22
N PHE A 72 12.13 2.67 -6.35
CA PHE A 72 12.45 3.56 -7.45
C PHE A 72 13.46 2.91 -8.41
N ASP A 73 13.51 3.43 -9.63
CA ASP A 73 14.35 2.95 -10.75
C ASP A 73 15.84 2.71 -10.44
N LYS A 74 16.40 3.43 -9.47
CA LYS A 74 17.82 3.35 -9.10
C LYS A 74 18.09 2.63 -7.78
N ASP A 75 17.04 2.29 -7.04
CA ASP A 75 17.18 1.68 -5.72
C ASP A 75 17.06 0.15 -5.85
N SER A 76 17.89 -0.58 -5.11
CA SER A 76 17.66 -2.01 -4.93
C SER A 76 16.50 -2.26 -3.95
N ILE A 77 15.81 -3.40 -4.09
CA ILE A 77 14.73 -3.81 -3.15
C ILE A 77 15.26 -3.78 -1.70
N GLU A 78 16.48 -4.27 -1.48
CA GLU A 78 17.11 -4.35 -0.16
C GLU A 78 17.40 -2.98 0.45
N GLU A 79 17.83 -2.02 -0.35
CA GLU A 79 18.02 -0.64 0.10
C GLU A 79 16.67 -0.02 0.43
N SER A 80 15.68 -0.20 -0.44
CA SER A 80 14.36 0.40 -0.23
C SER A 80 13.68 -0.05 1.05
N LEU A 81 13.84 -1.34 1.40
CA LEU A 81 13.31 -1.89 2.64
C LEU A 81 13.93 -1.28 3.91
N LYS A 82 15.13 -0.68 3.84
CA LYS A 82 15.79 -0.04 5.00
C LYS A 82 15.25 1.36 5.31
N HIS A 83 14.63 2.00 4.33
CA HIS A 83 14.12 3.37 4.44
C HIS A 83 12.68 3.37 4.94
N SER A 84 12.47 3.83 6.18
CA SER A 84 11.14 3.83 6.81
C SER A 84 10.10 4.58 5.97
N ARG A 85 10.51 5.68 5.32
CA ARG A 85 9.64 6.49 4.44
C ARG A 85 9.13 5.74 3.20
N GLN A 86 9.84 4.72 2.75
CA GLN A 86 9.49 3.93 1.57
C GLN A 86 8.59 2.75 1.91
N ASN A 87 8.40 2.44 3.20
CA ASN A 87 7.57 1.33 3.65
C ASN A 87 6.22 1.81 4.19
N SER A 88 5.18 1.05 3.91
CA SER A 88 3.87 1.22 4.52
C SER A 88 3.87 0.74 5.97
N LYS A 89 2.80 1.08 6.69
CA LYS A 89 2.45 0.37 7.93
C LYS A 89 2.24 -1.13 7.62
N ILE A 90 2.61 -1.97 8.59
CA ILE A 90 2.32 -3.41 8.58
C ILE A 90 0.83 -3.62 8.93
N ILE A 91 0.12 -4.40 8.13
CA ILE A 91 -1.30 -4.72 8.36
C ILE A 91 -1.52 -6.24 8.45
N GLU A 92 -2.47 -6.68 9.27
CA GLU A 92 -2.94 -8.07 9.29
C GLU A 92 -4.15 -8.18 8.35
N PRO A 93 -4.08 -8.95 7.24
CA PRO A 93 -5.22 -9.11 6.33
C PRO A 93 -6.22 -10.14 6.85
N GLU A 94 -7.49 -9.97 6.49
CA GLU A 94 -8.58 -10.88 6.79
C GLU A 94 -8.74 -11.94 5.70
N PHE A 95 -8.91 -13.20 6.08
CA PHE A 95 -9.16 -14.29 5.14
C PHE A 95 -10.66 -14.45 4.88
N VAL A 96 -11.10 -14.15 3.65
CA VAL A 96 -12.50 -14.08 3.24
C VAL A 96 -12.70 -14.85 1.93
N HIS A 97 -13.65 -15.80 1.90
CA HIS A 97 -14.07 -16.55 0.70
C HIS A 97 -12.89 -17.04 -0.18
N ASN A 98 -11.87 -17.64 0.44
CA ASN A 98 -10.69 -18.23 -0.21
C ASN A 98 -9.56 -17.26 -0.64
N SER A 99 -9.61 -16.01 -0.21
CA SER A 99 -8.51 -15.06 -0.45
C SER A 99 -8.32 -14.13 0.74
N TYR A 100 -7.16 -13.48 0.81
CA TYR A 100 -6.89 -12.44 1.79
C TYR A 100 -7.29 -11.07 1.27
N TYR A 101 -7.86 -10.27 2.18
CA TYR A 101 -8.24 -8.87 1.97
C TYR A 101 -7.59 -8.02 3.07
N GLY A 102 -6.96 -6.91 2.70
CA GLY A 102 -6.33 -5.98 3.65
C GLY A 102 -6.67 -4.54 3.32
N THR A 103 -6.94 -3.73 4.34
CA THR A 103 -7.18 -2.28 4.18
C THR A 103 -6.03 -1.51 4.81
N PHE A 104 -5.55 -0.48 4.10
CA PHE A 104 -4.48 0.42 4.56
C PHE A 104 -5.03 1.75 5.09
N ASP A 105 -6.35 1.90 5.19
CA ASP A 105 -7.06 3.10 5.69
C ASP A 105 -6.59 4.41 5.06
N SER A 106 -6.26 4.38 3.76
CA SER A 106 -5.70 5.53 3.03
C SER A 106 -4.35 6.00 3.59
N TYR A 107 -3.47 5.07 3.96
CA TYR A 107 -2.11 5.37 4.43
C TYR A 107 -1.32 6.12 3.36
N GLU A 108 -0.76 7.28 3.72
CA GLU A 108 -0.02 8.16 2.81
C GLU A 108 1.49 8.03 3.03
N MET A 109 2.22 7.76 1.95
CA MET A 109 3.68 7.77 1.89
C MET A 109 4.13 8.96 1.06
N VAL A 110 4.94 9.84 1.63
CA VAL A 110 5.43 11.06 0.98
C VAL A 110 6.92 10.91 0.72
N LEU A 111 7.31 10.93 -0.55
CA LEU A 111 8.65 10.57 -1.00
C LEU A 111 9.22 11.63 -1.96
N PRO A 112 10.46 12.13 -1.77
CA PRO A 112 11.11 13.00 -2.75
C PRO A 112 11.49 12.24 -4.02
N CYS A 113 11.30 12.92 -5.14
CA CYS A 113 11.68 12.49 -6.48
C CYS A 113 13.05 13.07 -6.83
N ASP A 114 14.10 12.57 -6.20
CA ASP A 114 15.49 13.01 -6.39
C ASP A 114 16.06 12.60 -7.76
N LYS A 115 15.51 13.14 -8.86
CA LYS A 115 15.85 12.78 -10.25
C LYS A 115 15.55 11.32 -10.62
N ARG A 116 14.62 10.69 -9.90
CA ARG A 116 14.09 9.34 -10.15
C ARG A 116 12.99 9.43 -11.21
N LYS A 117 12.94 8.47 -12.14
CA LYS A 117 12.02 8.53 -13.28
C LYS A 117 10.82 7.62 -13.12
N VAL A 118 11.00 6.50 -12.44
CA VAL A 118 9.97 5.46 -12.33
C VAL A 118 9.85 5.02 -10.88
N LEU A 119 8.62 4.69 -10.50
CA LEU A 119 8.25 4.12 -9.22
C LEU A 119 7.46 2.84 -9.42
N THR A 120 7.69 1.86 -8.55
CA THR A 120 6.97 0.59 -8.51
C THR A 120 6.59 0.30 -7.06
N LEU A 121 5.36 -0.17 -6.84
CA LEU A 121 4.93 -0.64 -5.52
C LEU A 121 5.19 -2.13 -5.43
N TYR A 122 5.81 -2.55 -4.34
CA TYR A 122 6.17 -3.92 -4.05
C TYR A 122 5.41 -4.42 -2.83
N LEU A 123 4.54 -5.41 -3.03
CA LEU A 123 3.78 -6.04 -1.96
C LEU A 123 4.57 -7.21 -1.41
N SER A 124 4.86 -7.15 -0.11
CA SER A 124 5.54 -8.22 0.62
C SER A 124 4.62 -8.82 1.68
N CYS A 125 4.74 -10.13 1.85
CA CYS A 125 4.04 -10.91 2.85
C CYS A 125 5.03 -11.38 3.91
N ILE A 126 4.64 -11.22 5.18
CA ILE A 126 5.38 -11.68 6.34
C ILE A 126 4.57 -12.81 6.96
N THR A 127 5.10 -14.03 6.90
CA THR A 127 4.46 -15.19 7.51
C THR A 127 5.22 -15.58 8.76
N THR A 128 4.57 -15.48 9.91
CA THR A 128 5.12 -15.97 11.17
C THR A 128 4.49 -17.31 11.48
N THR A 129 5.29 -18.38 11.41
CA THR A 129 4.89 -19.74 11.74
C THR A 129 5.41 -20.10 13.12
N VAL A 130 4.53 -20.56 14.01
CA VAL A 130 4.92 -21.10 15.32
C VAL A 130 4.99 -22.62 15.21
N LEU A 131 6.17 -23.17 15.51
CA LEU A 131 6.44 -24.61 15.48
C LEU A 131 6.03 -25.27 16.80
N GLU A 132 5.92 -26.59 16.81
CA GLU A 132 5.54 -27.39 17.99
C GLU A 132 6.51 -27.18 19.17
N ASP A 133 7.79 -26.93 18.87
CA ASP A 133 8.84 -26.61 19.85
C ASP A 133 8.74 -25.20 20.45
N ARG A 134 7.65 -24.48 20.19
CA ARG A 134 7.43 -23.05 20.52
C ARG A 134 8.42 -22.08 19.87
N SER A 135 9.28 -22.58 18.98
CA SER A 135 10.14 -21.74 18.15
C SER A 135 9.29 -21.01 17.09
N LYS A 136 9.71 -19.79 16.75
CA LYS A 136 9.03 -18.95 15.76
C LYS A 136 9.90 -18.87 14.51
N ARG A 137 9.34 -19.28 13.37
CA ARG A 137 9.94 -19.08 12.06
C ARG A 137 9.23 -17.91 11.38
N VAL A 138 9.98 -16.87 11.02
CA VAL A 138 9.44 -15.76 10.24
C VAL A 138 9.99 -15.84 8.84
N GLU A 139 9.10 -15.79 7.86
CA GLU A 139 9.42 -15.76 6.44
C GLU A 139 8.95 -14.43 5.87
N PHE A 140 9.88 -13.72 5.22
CA PHE A 140 9.60 -12.51 4.47
C PHE A 140 9.68 -12.84 2.98
N ARG A 141 8.58 -12.62 2.27
CA ARG A 141 8.48 -12.97 0.85
C ARG A 141 7.88 -11.82 0.07
N GLY A 142 8.56 -11.38 -0.97
CA GLY A 142 8.00 -10.40 -1.90
C GLY A 142 7.04 -11.07 -2.87
N TYR A 143 5.76 -10.73 -2.76
CA TYR A 143 4.67 -11.48 -3.39
C TYR A 143 4.32 -10.93 -4.78
N ALA A 144 4.22 -9.61 -4.92
CA ALA A 144 3.80 -8.99 -6.17
C ALA A 144 4.34 -7.57 -6.35
N TYR A 145 4.34 -7.08 -7.59
CA TYR A 145 4.75 -5.72 -7.95
C TYR A 145 3.78 -5.07 -8.95
N THR A 146 3.61 -3.75 -8.88
CA THR A 146 2.79 -3.00 -9.85
C THR A 146 3.55 -2.76 -11.15
N GLN A 147 2.86 -2.26 -12.17
CA GLN A 147 3.50 -1.65 -13.32
C GLN A 147 4.32 -0.44 -12.90
N MET A 148 5.27 -0.10 -13.76
CA MET A 148 6.13 1.06 -13.63
C MET A 148 5.30 2.34 -13.79
N ILE A 149 5.28 3.16 -12.75
CA ILE A 149 4.60 4.45 -12.73
C ILE A 149 5.62 5.53 -13.11
N ASP A 150 5.33 6.27 -14.18
CA ASP A 150 6.20 7.35 -14.64
C ASP A 150 6.07 8.58 -13.73
N LEU A 151 7.22 9.11 -13.30
CA LEU A 151 7.35 10.27 -12.44
C LEU A 151 7.88 11.50 -13.20
N SER A 152 8.00 11.41 -14.52
CA SER A 152 8.56 12.47 -15.36
C SER A 152 7.78 13.80 -15.27
N LYS A 153 6.47 13.73 -15.02
CA LYS A 153 5.55 14.88 -14.98
C LYS A 153 4.76 14.97 -13.68
N CYS A 154 4.31 16.17 -13.34
CA CYS A 154 3.32 16.37 -12.27
C CYS A 154 1.94 15.92 -12.76
N MET A 155 1.38 14.92 -12.07
CA MET A 155 0.16 14.23 -12.43
C MET A 155 -0.55 13.78 -11.16
N ASP A 156 -1.87 13.91 -11.16
CA ASP A 156 -2.74 13.27 -10.18
C ASP A 156 -3.32 12.02 -10.83
N HIS A 157 -2.68 10.88 -10.58
CA HIS A 157 -3.33 9.62 -10.90
C HIS A 157 -4.47 9.45 -9.91
N LYS A 158 -5.70 9.62 -10.41
CA LYS A 158 -6.92 9.23 -9.68
C LYS A 158 -6.76 7.83 -9.12
N GLN A 159 -7.54 7.50 -8.09
CA GLN A 159 -7.56 6.18 -7.46
C GLN A 159 -7.49 5.07 -8.52
N ASN A 160 -6.36 4.38 -8.56
CA ASN A 160 -6.05 3.30 -9.47
C ASN A 160 -6.33 1.99 -8.75
N LYS A 161 -7.08 1.11 -9.42
CA LYS A 161 -7.21 -0.28 -9.03
C LYS A 161 -6.43 -1.09 -10.06
N GLU A 162 -5.28 -1.62 -9.64
CA GLU A 162 -4.35 -2.29 -10.52
C GLU A 162 -4.16 -3.75 -10.11
N GLU A 163 -4.00 -4.61 -11.10
CA GLU A 163 -3.64 -6.01 -10.88
C GLU A 163 -2.11 -6.14 -10.90
N MET A 164 -1.53 -6.51 -9.76
CA MET A 164 -0.10 -6.69 -9.56
C MET A 164 0.37 -8.00 -10.18
N LYS A 165 1.60 -7.97 -10.70
CA LYS A 165 2.31 -9.13 -11.23
C LYS A 165 2.95 -9.91 -10.09
N LEU A 166 2.72 -11.21 -10.05
CA LEU A 166 3.28 -12.12 -9.04
C LEU A 166 4.77 -12.35 -9.29
N THR A 167 5.56 -12.39 -8.21
CA THR A 167 7.01 -12.61 -8.28
C THR A 167 7.35 -14.07 -8.66
N GLU A 168 6.51 -15.03 -8.29
CA GLU A 168 6.83 -16.47 -8.39
C GLU A 168 6.35 -17.13 -9.68
N GLU A 169 5.26 -16.63 -10.25
CA GLU A 169 4.58 -17.23 -11.40
C GLU A 169 4.96 -16.52 -12.71
N ASN A 170 6.23 -16.12 -12.87
CA ASN A 170 6.73 -15.42 -14.05
C ASN A 170 5.94 -14.16 -14.42
N GLY A 171 5.39 -13.44 -13.43
CA GLY A 171 4.66 -12.18 -13.65
C GLY A 171 3.23 -12.35 -14.15
N THR A 172 2.58 -13.49 -13.89
CA THR A 172 1.12 -13.59 -13.98
C THR A 172 0.48 -12.54 -13.07
N ASN A 173 -0.61 -11.96 -13.55
CA ASN A 173 -1.41 -11.05 -12.74
C ASN A 173 -2.23 -11.86 -11.72
N GLY A 174 -2.28 -11.43 -10.47
CA GLY A 174 -3.00 -12.20 -9.45
C GLY A 174 -3.57 -11.42 -8.26
N VAL A 175 -2.97 -10.31 -7.85
CA VAL A 175 -3.43 -9.51 -6.70
C VAL A 175 -3.96 -8.18 -7.16
N MET A 176 -5.09 -7.75 -6.63
CA MET A 176 -5.57 -6.38 -6.87
C MET A 176 -5.08 -5.47 -5.75
N ILE A 177 -4.43 -4.36 -6.11
CA ILE A 177 -4.10 -3.28 -5.19
C ILE A 177 -4.84 -2.01 -5.61
N THR A 178 -5.38 -1.31 -4.62
CA THR A 178 -6.03 -0.02 -4.81
C THR A 178 -5.16 1.06 -4.17
N PHE A 179 -4.69 2.01 -4.97
CA PHE A 179 -3.82 3.08 -4.52
C PHE A 179 -4.03 4.36 -5.34
N ARG A 180 -3.53 5.48 -4.85
CA ARG A 180 -3.50 6.77 -5.55
C ARG A 180 -2.07 7.26 -5.59
N VAL A 181 -1.61 7.79 -6.72
CA VAL A 181 -0.30 8.40 -6.85
C VAL A 181 -0.46 9.84 -7.31
N VAL A 182 0.16 10.75 -6.58
CA VAL A 182 0.20 12.16 -6.95
C VAL A 182 1.64 12.61 -7.03
N THR A 183 2.08 13.07 -8.20
CA THR A 183 3.38 13.70 -8.41
C THR A 183 3.22 15.22 -8.40
N THR A 184 4.00 15.91 -7.57
CA THR A 184 3.89 17.36 -7.35
C THR A 184 5.24 18.02 -7.13
N LYS A 185 5.25 19.35 -7.10
CA LYS A 185 6.39 20.15 -6.60
C LYS A 185 6.53 20.04 -5.08
N ALA A 186 7.72 20.36 -4.56
CA ALA A 186 8.03 20.29 -3.13
C ALA A 186 7.06 21.15 -2.29
N ASN A 187 6.73 22.34 -2.80
CA ASN A 187 5.89 23.35 -2.12
C ASN A 187 4.39 23.02 -2.07
N ILE A 188 3.93 21.94 -2.71
CA ILE A 188 2.51 21.59 -2.84
C ILE A 188 2.23 20.30 -2.08
N GLY A 189 1.34 20.33 -1.08
CA GLY A 189 0.94 19.15 -0.30
C GLY A 189 1.81 18.91 0.95
N PRO A 190 1.68 17.74 1.62
CA PRO A 190 2.37 17.44 2.88
C PRO A 190 3.89 17.47 2.76
N GLU A 191 4.58 17.90 3.81
CA GLU A 191 6.04 17.93 3.85
C GLU A 191 6.63 16.51 3.79
N VAL A 192 7.79 16.40 3.13
CA VAL A 192 8.57 15.16 3.13
C VAL A 192 9.09 14.94 4.54
N GLN A 193 8.70 13.81 5.15
CA GLN A 193 9.23 13.43 6.46
C GLN A 193 10.71 13.07 6.36
N GLU A 194 11.46 13.39 7.41
CA GLU A 194 12.86 12.99 7.53
C GLU A 194 13.00 11.47 7.39
N ASP A 195 13.94 11.05 6.55
CA ASP A 195 14.19 9.65 6.35
C ASP A 195 14.91 9.06 7.55
N LYS A 196 14.21 8.18 8.27
CA LYS A 196 14.82 7.36 9.30
C LYS A 196 15.27 6.07 8.62
N ILE A 197 16.59 5.97 8.39
CA ILE A 197 17.22 4.68 8.14
C ILE A 197 16.92 3.83 9.37
N CYS A 198 16.07 2.84 9.24
CA CYS A 198 15.77 1.90 10.31
C CYS A 198 17.02 1.06 10.55
N LYS A 199 17.98 1.59 11.31
CA LYS A 199 19.20 0.85 11.70
C LYS A 199 18.89 -0.32 12.62
N PHE A 200 17.71 -0.40 13.24
CA PHE A 200 17.45 -1.41 14.29
C PHE A 200 15.97 -1.74 14.59
N VAL A 201 14.98 -1.26 13.84
CA VAL A 201 13.58 -1.53 14.17
C VAL A 201 13.11 -2.79 13.46
N ASN A 202 12.99 -3.89 14.21
CA ASN A 202 12.40 -5.18 13.80
C ASN A 202 13.05 -5.94 12.62
N LEU A 203 14.28 -5.60 12.25
CA LEU A 203 15.03 -6.30 11.20
C LEU A 203 15.65 -7.64 11.63
N CYS A 204 15.59 -8.00 12.92
CA CYS A 204 16.02 -9.34 13.37
C CYS A 204 15.23 -10.46 12.70
N TYR A 205 13.98 -10.22 12.30
CA TYR A 205 13.21 -11.20 11.51
C TYR A 205 13.42 -11.06 10.00
N PHE A 206 13.67 -9.85 9.50
CA PHE A 206 13.91 -9.59 8.07
C PHE A 206 15.22 -10.20 7.56
N PHE A 207 16.35 -9.99 8.26
CA PHE A 207 17.64 -10.50 7.80
C PHE A 207 17.82 -12.01 8.04
N LEU A 208 17.22 -12.57 9.10
CA LEU A 208 17.19 -14.03 9.31
C LEU A 208 16.38 -14.75 8.21
N ALA A 209 15.25 -14.18 7.77
CA ALA A 209 14.47 -14.74 6.67
C ALA A 209 15.19 -14.64 5.31
N PHE A 210 15.82 -13.50 5.03
CA PHE A 210 16.54 -13.29 3.78
C PHE A 210 17.82 -14.15 3.68
N TRP A 211 18.54 -14.34 4.79
CA TRP A 211 19.75 -15.18 4.80
C TRP A 211 19.43 -16.68 4.78
N THR A 212 18.34 -17.12 5.40
CA THR A 212 17.90 -18.53 5.33
C THR A 212 17.36 -18.92 3.95
N SER A 213 16.68 -18.00 3.25
CA SER A 213 16.23 -18.22 1.86
C SER A 213 17.40 -18.24 0.85
N SER A 214 18.41 -17.40 1.06
CA SER A 214 19.65 -17.37 0.26
C SER A 214 20.47 -18.66 0.39
N ASN A 215 20.52 -19.26 1.58
CA ASN A 215 21.27 -20.49 1.83
C ASN A 215 20.57 -21.76 1.34
N GLN A 216 19.23 -21.80 1.26
CA GLN A 216 18.53 -22.97 0.72
C GLN A 216 18.73 -23.15 -0.80
N ARG A 217 19.04 -22.08 -1.56
CA ARG A 217 19.38 -22.21 -2.98
C ARG A 217 20.80 -22.76 -3.25
N LYS A 218 21.62 -22.95 -2.22
CA LYS A 218 22.97 -23.52 -2.35
C LYS A 218 23.13 -24.94 -1.81
N SER A 219 22.11 -25.50 -1.16
CA SER A 219 22.20 -26.85 -0.56
C SER A 219 21.59 -27.98 -1.38
N ASP A 220 20.86 -27.68 -2.48
CA ASP A 220 20.23 -28.71 -3.32
C ASP A 220 21.02 -29.03 -4.60
N SER A 221 22.35 -28.92 -4.51
CA SER A 221 23.25 -29.52 -5.50
C SER A 221 24.37 -30.23 -4.74
N PHE A 222 24.14 -31.47 -4.33
CA PHE A 222 25.05 -32.62 -4.43
C PHE A 222 24.40 -33.87 -3.84
#